data_AF-A0AAD9KKW7-F1
#
_entry.id   AF-A0AAD9KKW7-F1
#
_cell.length_a   1.000
_cell.length_b   1.000
_cell.length_c   1.000
_cell.angle_alpha   90.00
_cell.angle_beta   90.00
_cell.angle_gamma   90.00
#
_symmetry.space_group_name_H-M   'P 1'
#
loop_
_entity.id
_entity.type
_entity.pdbx_description
1 polymer ?
#
loop_
_entity_poly.entity_id
_entity_poly.type
_entity_poly.pdbx_seq_one_letter_code
_entity_poly.pdbx_strand_id
1 'polypeptide(L)'
;MFSSNQVLAEEQAGWVKKTNDRVYAILRETPPDGATFATTTEHILSREENWSVWKNDGCASYVREKAPAPSKTQTGRQVPQRAIWNVQAKKRSLGEDLKASGGKLIKMGNSELTRLWNLCPDNMEACRSSNRNFLPSMEEFFEEAIEQADPEAMIEDAYKLVNKKGYAWKALRLLALRSAYFFAQQPAIGGQQKPLAQYLEQMISKLAKDMPAHMEEGKGEGVMEGSEDQTPDGLEKDEAGSKEGEEGEDVAVVTDSQLMAIAERLGSKWRQLATELSYAEDNMAQFENPDSDTTSALSMLSHWKANDPGRTSVSDLSVALKEIGQAAIAAFVFGDTDENA
;
A
#
# COMPACT_ATOMS: atom_id res chain seq x y z
N MET A 1 53.75 -44.28 17.22
CA MET A 1 54.64 -43.15 16.87
C MET A 1 54.05 -42.48 15.65
N PHE A 2 53.78 -41.18 15.68
CA PHE A 2 53.41 -40.41 14.48
C PHE A 2 54.66 -39.72 13.94
N SER A 3 54.88 -39.74 12.62
CA SER A 3 56.07 -39.16 12.01
C SER A 3 55.97 -37.64 11.95
N SER A 4 56.92 -36.93 12.55
CA SER A 4 56.93 -35.47 12.68
C SER A 4 56.92 -34.71 11.35
N ASN A 5 57.24 -35.38 10.22
CA ASN A 5 57.40 -34.77 8.91
C ASN A 5 56.20 -34.99 7.97
N GLN A 6 55.14 -35.69 8.39
CA GLN A 6 53.89 -35.94 7.62
C GLN A 6 54.06 -36.60 6.23
N VAL A 7 55.24 -37.16 5.90
CA VAL A 7 55.50 -37.82 4.61
C VAL A 7 54.87 -39.23 4.58
N LEU A 8 54.16 -39.54 3.49
CA LEU A 8 53.66 -40.88 3.16
C LEU A 8 54.63 -41.61 2.24
N ALA A 9 54.76 -42.93 2.39
CA ALA A 9 55.48 -43.78 1.44
C ALA A 9 54.64 -44.03 0.17
N GLU A 10 55.30 -44.30 -0.96
CA GLU A 10 54.62 -44.51 -2.25
C GLU A 10 53.64 -45.70 -2.23
N GLU A 11 54.00 -46.79 -1.55
CA GLU A 11 53.11 -47.94 -1.30
C GLU A 11 51.83 -47.54 -0.53
N GLN A 12 51.96 -46.63 0.44
CA GLN A 12 50.83 -46.12 1.23
C GLN A 12 49.93 -45.22 0.36
N ALA A 13 50.52 -44.36 -0.48
CA ALA A 13 49.77 -43.54 -1.42
C ALA A 13 49.04 -44.39 -2.47
N GLY A 14 49.66 -45.47 -2.96
CA GLY A 14 49.02 -46.45 -3.83
C GLY A 14 47.86 -47.20 -3.15
N TRP A 15 48.02 -47.57 -1.87
CA TRP A 15 46.97 -48.17 -1.07
C TRP A 15 45.77 -47.21 -0.87
N VAL A 16 46.03 -45.93 -0.55
CA VAL A 16 44.99 -44.90 -0.38
C VAL A 16 44.17 -44.71 -1.66
N LYS A 17 44.81 -44.65 -2.83
CA LYS A 17 44.09 -44.57 -4.12
C LYS A 17 43.18 -45.78 -4.32
N LYS A 18 43.73 -47.00 -4.17
CA LYS A 18 42.99 -48.26 -4.34
C LYS A 18 41.83 -48.43 -3.34
N THR A 19 41.92 -47.89 -2.12
CA THR A 19 40.80 -47.92 -1.17
C THR A 19 39.77 -46.83 -1.49
N ASN A 20 40.19 -45.65 -1.95
CA ASN A 20 39.28 -44.59 -2.41
C ASN A 20 38.42 -45.05 -3.60
N ASP A 21 39.04 -45.65 -4.63
CA ASP A 21 38.34 -46.21 -5.80
C ASP A 21 37.27 -47.24 -5.37
N ARG A 22 37.61 -48.10 -4.40
CA ARG A 22 36.69 -49.09 -3.83
C ARG A 22 35.54 -48.46 -3.05
N VAL A 23 35.77 -47.38 -2.31
CA VAL A 23 34.71 -46.63 -1.61
C VAL A 23 33.74 -46.02 -2.62
N TYR A 24 34.25 -45.37 -3.68
CA TYR A 24 33.39 -44.81 -4.73
C TYR A 24 32.59 -45.86 -5.51
N ALA A 25 33.12 -47.07 -5.69
CA ALA A 25 32.35 -48.18 -6.25
C ALA A 25 31.15 -48.55 -5.34
N ILE A 26 31.40 -48.79 -4.05
CA ILE A 26 30.35 -49.16 -3.07
C ILE A 26 29.29 -48.05 -2.92
N LEU A 27 29.71 -46.77 -2.94
CA LEU A 27 28.76 -45.65 -2.89
C LEU A 27 27.84 -45.62 -4.11
N ARG A 28 28.35 -45.93 -5.31
CA ARG A 28 27.55 -46.01 -6.56
C ARG A 28 26.61 -47.22 -6.58
N GLU A 29 26.99 -48.33 -5.92
CA GLU A 29 26.19 -49.55 -5.77
C GLU A 29 25.04 -49.43 -4.74
N THR A 30 24.95 -48.32 -4.00
CA THR A 30 23.98 -48.13 -2.90
C THR A 30 22.67 -47.48 -3.38
N PRO A 31 21.52 -48.18 -3.39
CA PRO A 31 20.22 -47.56 -3.68
C PRO A 31 19.72 -46.66 -2.53
N PRO A 32 18.83 -45.67 -2.78
CA PRO A 32 18.16 -45.39 -4.05
C PRO A 32 19.03 -44.68 -5.10
N ASP A 33 19.81 -43.67 -4.69
CA ASP A 33 20.47 -42.72 -5.61
C ASP A 33 22.00 -42.63 -5.43
N GLY A 34 22.66 -43.76 -5.15
CA GLY A 34 24.10 -43.83 -4.85
C GLY A 34 25.02 -43.15 -5.87
N ALA A 35 24.64 -43.14 -7.15
CA ALA A 35 25.37 -42.42 -8.20
C ALA A 35 25.37 -40.90 -7.99
N THR A 36 24.22 -40.29 -7.64
CA THR A 36 24.14 -38.84 -7.39
C THR A 36 24.80 -38.48 -6.06
N PHE A 37 24.68 -39.35 -5.05
CA PHE A 37 25.36 -39.21 -3.77
C PHE A 37 26.89 -39.22 -3.92
N ALA A 38 27.43 -40.17 -4.69
CA ALA A 38 28.87 -40.25 -4.99
C ALA A 38 29.38 -38.97 -5.68
N THR A 39 28.69 -38.49 -6.72
CA THR A 39 29.03 -37.23 -7.41
C THR A 39 28.92 -36.01 -6.49
N THR A 40 27.93 -35.98 -5.59
CA THR A 40 27.79 -34.90 -4.59
C THR A 40 28.94 -34.92 -3.58
N THR A 41 29.35 -36.10 -3.13
CA THR A 41 30.50 -36.29 -2.23
C THR A 41 31.81 -35.83 -2.89
N GLU A 42 32.04 -36.21 -4.15
CA GLU A 42 33.19 -35.79 -4.95
C GLU A 42 33.25 -34.25 -5.13
N HIS A 43 32.12 -33.61 -5.42
CA HIS A 43 32.03 -32.15 -5.51
C HIS A 43 32.24 -31.45 -4.16
N ILE A 44 31.75 -32.04 -3.05
CA ILE A 44 32.01 -31.52 -1.69
C ILE A 44 33.51 -31.60 -1.37
N LEU A 45 34.17 -32.73 -1.63
CA LEU A 45 35.60 -32.88 -1.36
C LEU A 45 36.43 -31.90 -2.21
N SER A 46 36.11 -31.75 -3.50
CA SER A 46 36.73 -30.75 -4.37
C SER A 46 36.54 -29.32 -3.83
N ARG A 47 35.39 -29.01 -3.23
CA ARG A 47 35.15 -27.71 -2.57
C ARG A 47 36.01 -27.54 -1.31
N GLU A 48 36.15 -28.57 -0.48
CA GLU A 48 36.98 -28.52 0.72
C GLU A 48 38.49 -28.44 0.41
N GLU A 49 38.95 -29.06 -0.68
CA GLU A 49 40.31 -28.88 -1.21
C GLU A 49 40.55 -27.42 -1.63
N ASN A 50 39.65 -26.84 -2.44
CA ASN A 50 39.72 -25.43 -2.83
C ASN A 50 39.66 -24.48 -1.61
N TRP A 51 38.84 -24.80 -0.60
CA TRP A 51 38.77 -24.05 0.66
C TRP A 51 40.05 -24.18 1.48
N SER A 52 40.69 -25.35 1.49
CA SER A 52 41.99 -25.58 2.11
C SER A 52 43.08 -24.73 1.46
N VAL A 53 43.18 -24.77 0.12
CA VAL A 53 44.11 -23.96 -0.67
C VAL A 53 43.89 -22.46 -0.40
N TRP A 54 42.65 -21.96 -0.51
CA TRP A 54 42.34 -20.55 -0.27
C TRP A 54 42.70 -20.05 1.14
N LYS A 55 42.61 -20.89 2.17
CA LYS A 55 43.07 -20.57 3.53
C LYS A 55 44.60 -20.56 3.63
N ASN A 56 45.27 -21.52 2.99
CA ASN A 56 46.73 -21.59 2.95
C ASN A 56 47.35 -20.40 2.20
N ASP A 57 46.66 -19.92 1.16
CA ASP A 57 46.98 -18.71 0.39
C ASP A 57 46.61 -17.39 1.13
N GLY A 58 46.29 -17.45 2.43
CA GLY A 58 46.06 -16.28 3.27
C GLY A 58 44.68 -15.62 3.14
N CYS A 59 43.65 -16.38 2.73
CA CYS A 59 42.25 -15.93 2.68
C CYS A 59 42.00 -14.72 1.75
N ALA A 60 42.48 -14.81 0.49
CA ALA A 60 42.36 -13.73 -0.51
C ALA A 60 40.92 -13.22 -0.69
N SER A 61 40.73 -11.89 -0.74
CA SER A 61 39.40 -11.27 -0.75
C SER A 61 38.55 -11.68 -1.95
N TYR A 62 37.32 -12.15 -1.68
CA TYR A 62 36.30 -12.40 -2.70
C TYR A 62 35.74 -11.11 -3.33
N VAL A 63 36.07 -9.92 -2.79
CA VAL A 63 35.75 -8.64 -3.41
C VAL A 63 36.64 -8.47 -4.63
N ARG A 64 36.14 -8.95 -5.78
CA ARG A 64 36.68 -8.59 -7.09
C ARG A 64 36.58 -7.07 -7.22
N GLU A 65 37.71 -6.38 -7.15
CA GLU A 65 37.75 -4.94 -7.42
C GLU A 65 37.07 -4.68 -8.76
N LYS A 66 36.13 -3.74 -8.78
CA LYS A 66 35.31 -3.46 -9.97
C LYS A 66 36.22 -2.82 -11.01
N ALA A 67 36.80 -3.65 -11.87
CA ALA A 67 37.82 -3.28 -12.85
C ALA A 67 37.45 -1.94 -13.50
N PRO A 68 38.37 -0.95 -13.49
CA PRO A 68 38.03 0.44 -13.78
C PRO A 68 37.30 0.53 -15.11
N ALA A 69 36.09 1.09 -15.08
CA ALA A 69 35.23 1.17 -16.25
C ALA A 69 36.04 1.80 -17.40
N PRO A 70 36.10 1.18 -18.60
CA PRO A 70 37.05 1.56 -19.61
C PRO A 70 36.86 3.03 -19.98
N SER A 71 37.85 3.85 -19.62
CA SER A 71 37.84 5.27 -19.93
C SER A 71 37.76 5.44 -21.45
N LYS A 72 36.94 6.39 -21.91
CA LYS A 72 36.77 6.69 -23.35
C LYS A 72 37.98 7.47 -23.90
N THR A 73 39.17 6.92 -23.71
CA THR A 73 40.48 7.49 -24.06
C THR A 73 41.15 6.66 -25.14
N GLN A 74 40.71 6.90 -26.37
CA GLN A 74 41.56 6.97 -27.57
C GLN A 74 42.64 5.87 -27.74
N THR A 75 42.22 4.62 -27.96
CA THR A 75 42.98 3.72 -28.85
C THR A 75 42.03 3.05 -29.84
N GLY A 76 42.40 3.00 -31.12
CA GLY A 76 41.52 2.63 -32.24
C GLY A 76 41.16 1.15 -32.38
N ARG A 77 41.09 0.39 -31.28
CA ARG A 77 40.77 -1.04 -31.33
C ARG A 77 39.25 -1.25 -31.25
N GLN A 78 38.64 -1.58 -32.40
CA GLN A 78 37.20 -1.84 -32.47
C GLN A 78 36.82 -3.02 -31.57
N VAL A 79 36.07 -2.75 -30.50
CA VAL A 79 35.42 -3.77 -29.68
C VAL A 79 34.23 -4.31 -30.49
N PRO A 80 34.07 -5.65 -30.65
CA PRO A 80 32.98 -6.20 -31.46
C PRO A 80 31.63 -5.76 -30.90
N GLN A 81 30.79 -5.16 -31.76
CA GLN A 81 29.58 -4.42 -31.38
C GLN A 81 28.57 -5.25 -30.54
N ARG A 82 28.57 -6.58 -30.71
CA ARG A 82 27.79 -7.53 -29.90
C ARG A 82 28.14 -7.50 -28.39
N ALA A 83 29.40 -7.23 -28.04
CA ALA A 83 29.83 -7.11 -26.65
C ALA A 83 29.35 -5.81 -25.98
N ILE A 84 29.16 -4.75 -26.77
CA ILE A 84 28.71 -3.43 -26.27
C ILE A 84 27.24 -3.50 -25.85
N TRP A 85 26.40 -4.14 -26.67
CA TRP A 85 24.96 -4.29 -26.42
C TRP A 85 24.69 -5.07 -25.11
N ASN A 86 25.38 -6.19 -24.91
CA ASN A 86 25.25 -7.03 -23.70
C ASN A 86 25.71 -6.34 -22.41
N VAL A 87 26.53 -5.29 -22.49
CA VAL A 87 26.95 -4.50 -21.31
C VAL A 87 25.93 -3.40 -21.00
N GLN A 88 25.35 -2.74 -22.01
CA GLN A 88 24.29 -1.74 -21.79
C GLN A 88 22.94 -2.37 -21.37
N ALA A 89 22.70 -3.64 -21.71
CA ALA A 89 21.49 -4.37 -21.30
C ALA A 89 21.43 -4.73 -19.81
N LYS A 90 22.51 -4.53 -19.04
CA LYS A 90 22.44 -4.56 -17.57
C LYS A 90 21.74 -3.31 -17.09
N LYS A 91 20.43 -3.44 -16.80
CA LYS A 91 19.62 -2.42 -16.10
C LYS A 91 20.45 -1.83 -14.96
N ARG A 92 20.53 -0.50 -14.89
CA ARG A 92 21.23 0.20 -13.82
C ARG A 92 20.67 -0.22 -12.47
N SER A 93 21.53 -0.28 -11.46
CA SER A 93 21.07 -0.54 -10.10
C SER A 93 20.22 0.63 -9.60
N LEU A 94 19.24 0.38 -8.73
CA LEU A 94 18.47 1.44 -8.06
C LEU A 94 19.40 2.46 -7.38
N GLY A 95 20.49 1.99 -6.75
CA GLY A 95 21.52 2.84 -6.14
C GLY A 95 22.46 3.57 -7.12
N GLU A 96 22.38 3.26 -8.42
CA GLU A 96 23.09 3.96 -9.50
C GLU A 96 22.21 5.03 -10.13
N ASP A 97 20.93 4.73 -10.41
CA ASP A 97 19.98 5.76 -10.88
C ASP A 97 19.61 6.76 -9.78
N LEU A 98 19.53 6.35 -8.50
CA LEU A 98 19.38 7.27 -7.37
C LEU A 98 20.56 8.26 -7.28
N LYS A 99 21.79 7.78 -7.51
CA LYS A 99 22.98 8.65 -7.58
C LYS A 99 22.98 9.54 -8.81
N ALA A 100 22.57 9.02 -9.96
CA ALA A 100 22.42 9.80 -11.20
C ALA A 100 21.35 10.90 -11.09
N SER A 101 20.34 10.71 -10.23
CA SER A 101 19.32 11.72 -9.91
C SER A 101 19.59 12.51 -8.62
N GLY A 102 20.82 12.48 -8.09
CA GLY A 102 21.22 13.28 -6.92
C GLY A 102 20.42 12.99 -5.64
N GLY A 103 19.90 11.77 -5.47
CA GLY A 103 19.06 11.37 -4.35
C GLY A 103 17.57 11.71 -4.49
N LYS A 104 17.16 12.49 -5.51
CA LYS A 104 15.82 13.08 -5.60
C LYS A 104 14.77 12.27 -6.36
N LEU A 105 15.17 11.20 -7.06
CA LEU A 105 14.24 10.37 -7.82
C LEU A 105 14.61 8.88 -7.72
N ILE A 106 13.71 8.10 -7.13
CA ILE A 106 13.75 6.64 -7.04
C ILE A 106 13.03 6.08 -8.26
N LYS A 107 13.78 5.70 -9.30
CA LYS A 107 13.21 5.09 -10.51
C LYS A 107 12.89 3.62 -10.29
N MET A 108 11.61 3.27 -10.22
CA MET A 108 11.14 1.89 -10.10
C MET A 108 10.87 1.27 -11.48
N GLY A 109 10.61 -0.04 -11.51
CA GLY A 109 10.35 -0.77 -12.76
C GLY A 109 8.99 -0.50 -13.42
N ASN A 110 8.09 0.23 -12.74
CA ASN A 110 6.75 0.62 -13.18
C ASN A 110 6.63 2.15 -13.03
N SER A 111 5.89 2.82 -13.92
CA SER A 111 5.61 4.26 -13.84
C SER A 111 4.90 4.62 -12.54
N GLU A 112 3.89 3.86 -12.11
CA GLU A 112 3.09 4.24 -10.94
C GLU A 112 3.83 3.99 -9.63
N LEU A 113 4.65 2.94 -9.56
CA LEU A 113 5.59 2.79 -8.44
C LEU A 113 6.64 3.91 -8.43
N THR A 114 7.05 4.42 -9.59
CA THR A 114 7.94 5.60 -9.68
C THR A 114 7.19 6.88 -9.29
N ARG A 115 5.89 7.01 -9.59
CA ARG A 115 5.06 8.15 -9.19
C ARG A 115 4.91 8.19 -7.66
N LEU A 116 4.47 7.06 -7.08
CA LEU A 116 4.23 6.93 -5.64
C LEU A 116 5.50 7.11 -4.81
N TRP A 117 6.62 6.48 -5.19
CA TRP A 117 7.89 6.60 -4.45
C TRP A 117 8.57 7.97 -4.56
N ASN A 118 8.07 8.86 -5.42
CA ASN A 118 8.59 10.23 -5.58
C ASN A 118 7.52 11.31 -5.29
N LEU A 119 6.35 10.92 -4.78
CA LEU A 119 5.30 11.84 -4.34
C LEU A 119 5.80 12.74 -3.21
N CYS A 120 6.57 12.16 -2.28
CA CYS A 120 7.25 12.85 -1.19
C CYS A 120 8.71 12.36 -1.09
N PRO A 121 9.70 13.11 -1.57
CA PRO A 121 11.11 12.68 -1.52
C PRO A 121 11.71 12.69 -0.10
N ASP A 122 11.14 13.45 0.84
CA ASP A 122 11.37 13.25 2.28
C ASP A 122 10.05 12.90 2.99
N ASN A 123 10.06 11.75 3.66
CA ASN A 123 8.95 11.27 4.49
C ASN A 123 8.79 12.12 5.76
N MET A 124 9.85 12.74 6.28
CA MET A 124 9.80 13.56 7.50
C MET A 124 9.09 14.89 7.27
N GLU A 125 9.30 15.52 6.11
CA GLU A 125 8.55 16.71 5.69
C GLU A 125 7.08 16.36 5.38
N ALA A 126 6.82 15.23 4.69
CA ALA A 126 5.46 14.74 4.46
C ALA A 126 4.69 14.46 5.77
N CYS A 127 5.34 13.91 6.78
CA CYS A 127 4.78 13.71 8.13
C CYS A 127 4.50 15.01 8.90
N ARG A 128 5.06 16.15 8.47
CA ARG A 128 4.85 17.48 9.08
C ARG A 128 3.86 18.35 8.30
N SER A 129 3.40 17.92 7.13
CA SER A 129 2.49 18.69 6.29
C SER A 129 1.15 18.96 6.99
N SER A 130 0.65 20.20 6.88
CA SER A 130 -0.67 20.61 7.39
C SER A 130 -1.80 19.77 6.81
N ASN A 131 -1.68 19.36 5.55
CA ASN A 131 -2.62 18.50 4.83
C ASN A 131 -2.78 17.10 5.46
N ARG A 132 -1.89 16.71 6.38
CA ARG A 132 -1.97 15.46 7.16
C ARG A 132 -2.54 15.65 8.56
N ASN A 133 -2.83 16.89 8.99
CA ASN A 133 -3.62 17.16 10.19
C ASN A 133 -5.11 16.99 9.87
N PHE A 134 -5.59 15.75 9.88
CA PHE A 134 -7.01 15.41 9.68
C PHE A 134 -7.93 15.76 10.88
N LEU A 135 -7.46 16.61 11.81
CA LEU A 135 -8.26 17.09 12.93
C LEU A 135 -8.71 18.53 12.63
N PRO A 136 -10.02 18.79 12.53
CA PRO A 136 -10.56 20.14 12.35
C PRO A 136 -10.19 21.04 13.54
N SER A 137 -10.36 22.34 13.35
CA SER A 137 -10.19 23.31 14.43
C SER A 137 -11.30 23.15 15.50
N MET A 138 -11.07 23.72 16.69
CA MET A 138 -12.07 23.68 17.77
C MET A 138 -13.20 24.69 17.55
N GLU A 139 -12.97 25.69 16.70
CA GLU A 139 -14.00 26.66 16.30
C GLU A 139 -14.89 26.02 15.21
N GLU A 140 -14.30 25.69 14.06
CA GLU A 140 -14.88 25.00 12.89
C GLU A 140 -15.74 23.77 13.25
N PHE A 141 -15.25 22.88 14.13
CA PHE A 141 -16.02 21.68 14.50
C PHE A 141 -17.22 21.97 15.42
N PHE A 142 -17.18 23.05 16.20
CA PHE A 142 -18.23 23.38 17.17
C PHE A 142 -19.14 24.52 16.74
N GLU A 143 -18.85 25.24 15.66
CA GLU A 143 -19.63 26.36 15.11
C GLU A 143 -21.12 26.03 14.99
N GLU A 144 -21.49 25.01 14.20
CA GLU A 144 -22.88 24.53 14.05
C GLU A 144 -23.55 24.18 15.41
N ALA A 145 -22.78 23.69 16.39
CA ALA A 145 -23.29 23.29 17.69
C ALA A 145 -23.31 24.43 18.72
N ILE A 146 -22.60 25.52 18.48
CA ILE A 146 -22.69 26.79 19.21
C ILE A 146 -23.95 27.54 18.74
N GLU A 147 -24.18 27.62 17.42
CA GLU A 147 -25.42 28.18 16.85
C GLU A 147 -26.67 27.43 17.35
N GLN A 148 -26.65 26.08 17.33
CA GLN A 148 -27.72 25.25 17.88
C GLN A 148 -27.85 25.29 19.42
N ALA A 149 -26.93 25.95 20.12
CA ALA A 149 -27.01 26.19 21.56
C ALA A 149 -27.48 27.61 21.91
N ASP A 150 -27.66 28.50 20.92
CA ASP A 150 -28.25 29.81 21.14
C ASP A 150 -29.78 29.71 21.32
N PRO A 151 -30.37 30.32 22.38
CA PRO A 151 -31.82 30.42 22.54
C PRO A 151 -32.58 31.02 21.34
N GLU A 152 -31.96 31.85 20.50
CA GLU A 152 -32.60 32.45 19.33
C GLU A 152 -32.83 31.45 18.18
N ALA A 153 -32.07 30.34 18.12
CA ALA A 153 -32.19 29.35 17.04
C ALA A 153 -33.51 28.56 17.06
N MET A 154 -34.20 28.49 18.20
CA MET A 154 -35.47 27.75 18.41
C MET A 154 -35.47 26.25 18.01
N ILE A 155 -34.30 25.61 17.90
CA ILE A 155 -34.17 24.20 17.53
C ILE A 155 -34.54 23.29 18.71
N GLU A 156 -35.46 22.35 18.49
CA GLU A 156 -35.87 21.37 19.51
C GLU A 156 -34.68 20.48 19.94
N ASP A 157 -34.60 20.17 21.24
CA ASP A 157 -33.51 19.38 21.83
C ASP A 157 -33.23 18.06 21.08
N ALA A 158 -34.28 17.42 20.53
CA ALA A 158 -34.18 16.17 19.79
C ALA A 158 -33.31 16.23 18.52
N TYR A 159 -33.19 17.40 17.88
CA TYR A 159 -32.47 17.56 16.61
C TYR A 159 -31.07 18.16 16.76
N LYS A 160 -30.71 18.70 17.93
CA LYS A 160 -29.36 19.22 18.22
C LYS A 160 -28.27 18.17 17.90
N LEU A 161 -27.22 18.58 17.20
CA LEU A 161 -26.02 17.78 16.92
C LEU A 161 -25.45 17.10 18.16
N VAL A 162 -25.52 17.79 19.30
CA VAL A 162 -25.07 17.31 20.61
C VAL A 162 -25.77 16.01 21.06
N ASN A 163 -26.98 15.71 20.55
CA ASN A 163 -27.68 14.45 20.78
C ASN A 163 -27.42 13.38 19.70
N LYS A 164 -26.85 13.72 18.53
CA LYS A 164 -26.36 12.71 17.56
C LYS A 164 -25.15 11.99 18.15
N LYS A 165 -25.28 10.68 18.42
CA LYS A 165 -24.25 9.85 19.09
C LYS A 165 -22.88 9.91 18.42
N GLY A 166 -22.83 9.96 17.09
CA GLY A 166 -21.59 10.08 16.31
C GLY A 166 -20.89 11.42 16.55
N TYR A 167 -21.62 12.54 16.37
CA TYR A 167 -21.12 13.88 16.68
C TYR A 167 -20.67 13.99 18.14
N ALA A 168 -21.49 13.55 19.10
CA ALA A 168 -21.16 13.58 20.52
C ALA A 168 -19.85 12.83 20.88
N TRP A 169 -19.53 11.76 20.16
CA TRP A 169 -18.28 11.01 20.33
C TRP A 169 -17.09 11.69 19.64
N LYS A 170 -17.27 12.20 18.41
CA LYS A 170 -16.29 13.06 17.69
C LYS A 170 -15.92 14.27 18.59
N ALA A 171 -16.93 14.99 19.10
CA ALA A 171 -16.85 16.15 19.98
C ALA A 171 -16.09 15.86 21.28
N LEU A 172 -16.46 14.81 22.02
CA LEU A 172 -15.81 14.41 23.27
C LEU A 172 -14.31 14.14 23.05
N ARG A 173 -13.94 13.53 21.91
CA ARG A 173 -12.55 13.19 21.58
C ARG A 173 -11.72 14.43 21.22
N LEU A 174 -12.29 15.40 20.51
CA LEU A 174 -11.63 16.68 20.20
C LEU A 174 -11.46 17.55 21.46
N LEU A 175 -12.49 17.64 22.31
CA LEU A 175 -12.43 18.32 23.61
C LEU A 175 -11.32 17.75 24.50
N ALA A 176 -11.20 16.42 24.58
CA ALA A 176 -10.17 15.74 25.37
C ALA A 176 -8.73 15.97 24.90
N LEU A 177 -8.53 16.43 23.67
CA LEU A 177 -7.21 16.63 23.06
C LEU A 177 -6.81 18.11 22.96
N ARG A 178 -7.77 19.02 22.72
CA ARG A 178 -7.51 20.46 22.51
C ARG A 178 -7.94 21.34 23.70
N SER A 179 -8.96 20.97 24.48
CA SER A 179 -9.46 21.84 25.56
C SER A 179 -8.84 21.51 26.92
N ALA A 180 -8.17 22.49 27.54
CA ALA A 180 -7.60 22.33 28.88
C ALA A 180 -8.69 22.06 29.95
N TYR A 181 -9.90 22.57 29.73
CA TYR A 181 -11.03 22.45 30.66
C TYR A 181 -11.68 21.07 30.72
N PHE A 182 -11.39 20.16 29.78
CA PHE A 182 -11.99 18.83 29.71
C PHE A 182 -11.81 18.02 31.00
N PHE A 183 -10.57 17.97 31.51
CA PHE A 183 -10.21 17.22 32.70
C PHE A 183 -10.58 17.94 34.00
N ALA A 184 -10.60 19.28 33.99
CA ALA A 184 -11.00 20.10 35.14
C ALA A 184 -12.50 19.97 35.50
N GLN A 185 -13.32 19.43 34.59
CA GLN A 185 -14.77 19.28 34.75
C GLN A 185 -15.24 17.82 34.85
N GLN A 186 -14.31 16.86 34.93
CA GLN A 186 -14.67 15.47 35.21
C GLN A 186 -15.22 15.35 36.64
N PRO A 187 -16.33 14.63 36.87
CA PRO A 187 -16.80 14.38 38.23
C PRO A 187 -15.77 13.52 38.97
N ALA A 188 -15.54 13.85 40.25
CA ALA A 188 -14.67 13.07 41.11
C ALA A 188 -15.10 11.58 41.17
N ILE A 189 -14.15 10.68 41.38
CA ILE A 189 -14.37 9.22 41.36
C ILE A 189 -15.50 8.84 42.33
N GLY A 190 -16.63 8.41 41.79
CA GLY A 190 -17.85 8.07 42.55
C GLY A 190 -19.03 9.06 42.38
N GLY A 191 -18.82 10.22 41.76
CA GLY A 191 -19.90 11.15 41.40
C GLY A 191 -20.77 10.62 40.25
N GLN A 192 -22.05 11.03 40.20
CA GLN A 192 -22.90 10.71 39.05
C GLN A 192 -22.37 11.40 37.79
N GLN A 193 -22.17 10.61 36.74
CA GLN A 193 -21.86 11.10 35.40
C GLN A 193 -23.10 11.81 34.85
N LYS A 194 -22.96 13.06 34.40
CA LYS A 194 -24.01 13.71 33.60
C LYS A 194 -24.16 12.97 32.26
N PRO A 195 -25.36 12.87 31.68
CA PRO A 195 -25.51 12.34 30.33
C PRO A 195 -24.68 13.17 29.34
N LEU A 196 -24.06 12.51 28.37
CA LEU A 196 -23.04 13.09 27.48
C LEU A 196 -23.48 14.41 26.84
N ALA A 197 -24.73 14.48 26.36
CA ALA A 197 -25.28 15.68 25.75
C ALA A 197 -25.24 16.90 26.70
N GLN A 198 -25.70 16.75 27.96
CA GLN A 198 -25.68 17.84 28.94
C GLN A 198 -24.27 18.26 29.35
N TYR A 199 -23.29 17.35 29.32
CA TYR A 199 -21.88 17.70 29.50
C TYR A 199 -21.35 18.51 28.31
N LEU A 200 -21.64 18.08 27.08
CA LEU A 200 -21.26 18.77 25.86
C LEU A 200 -21.90 20.15 25.76
N GLU A 201 -23.20 20.31 26.02
CA GLU A 201 -23.86 21.63 26.10
C GLU A 201 -23.14 22.55 27.11
N GLN A 202 -22.79 22.05 28.31
CA GLN A 202 -22.07 22.83 29.32
C GLN A 202 -20.61 23.18 28.93
N MET A 203 -19.98 22.41 28.05
CA MET A 203 -18.67 22.71 27.48
C MET A 203 -18.79 23.70 26.31
N ILE A 204 -19.79 23.54 25.44
CA ILE A 204 -20.08 24.39 24.29
C ILE A 204 -20.49 25.80 24.77
N SER A 205 -21.40 25.92 25.74
CA SER A 205 -21.76 27.20 26.38
C SER A 205 -20.64 27.83 27.24
N LYS A 206 -19.46 27.19 27.32
CA LYS A 206 -18.23 27.78 27.88
C LYS A 206 -17.26 28.16 26.76
N LEU A 207 -17.03 27.29 25.78
CA LEU A 207 -16.30 27.63 24.56
C LEU A 207 -16.87 28.90 23.92
N ALA A 208 -18.19 29.00 23.73
CA ALA A 208 -18.85 30.20 23.21
C ALA A 208 -18.66 31.48 24.06
N LYS A 209 -18.25 31.36 25.33
CA LYS A 209 -17.94 32.49 26.24
C LYS A 209 -16.44 32.80 26.29
N ASP A 210 -15.60 31.83 25.98
CA ASP A 210 -14.15 31.99 25.83
C ASP A 210 -13.76 32.40 24.37
N MET A 211 -14.64 32.19 23.39
CA MET A 211 -14.46 32.49 21.96
C MET A 211 -14.54 33.98 21.52
N PRO A 212 -15.10 34.98 22.25
CA PRO A 212 -15.17 36.36 21.74
C PRO A 212 -13.82 37.11 21.77
N ALA A 213 -12.70 36.40 21.91
CA ALA A 213 -11.35 36.96 22.04
C ALA A 213 -10.43 36.73 20.82
N HIS A 214 -10.62 35.66 20.02
CA HIS A 214 -9.64 35.30 18.97
C HIS A 214 -9.99 35.81 17.55
N MET A 215 -11.19 36.35 17.31
CA MET A 215 -11.54 36.99 16.02
C MET A 215 -11.20 38.49 15.93
N GLU A 216 -11.01 39.19 17.07
CA GLU A 216 -10.72 40.64 17.08
C GLU A 216 -9.23 40.98 16.92
N GLU A 217 -8.29 40.16 17.41
CA GLU A 217 -6.84 40.42 17.27
C GLU A 217 -6.28 40.15 15.85
N GLY A 218 -7.15 39.91 14.85
CA GLY A 218 -6.77 39.64 13.46
C GLY A 218 -6.74 40.85 12.51
N LYS A 219 -7.15 42.06 12.95
CA LYS A 219 -7.27 43.25 12.09
C LYS A 219 -6.77 44.52 12.77
N GLY A 220 -5.44 44.76 12.81
CA GLY A 220 -4.94 45.86 13.63
C GLY A 220 -3.57 46.49 13.37
N GLU A 221 -2.73 46.08 12.40
CA GLU A 221 -1.64 46.98 11.93
C GLU A 221 -1.09 46.57 10.56
N GLY A 222 -0.83 47.55 9.70
CA GLY A 222 -0.33 47.36 8.34
C GLY A 222 1.02 48.03 8.14
N VAL A 223 1.99 47.29 7.60
CA VAL A 223 3.26 47.82 7.06
C VAL A 223 3.35 47.44 5.58
N MET A 224 3.96 48.31 4.78
CA MET A 224 3.75 48.42 3.33
C MET A 224 4.94 47.92 2.50
N GLU A 225 4.71 46.87 1.69
CA GLU A 225 5.45 46.45 0.47
C GLU A 225 4.68 45.24 -0.13
N GLY A 226 4.49 45.02 -1.43
CA GLY A 226 4.81 45.76 -2.67
C GLY A 226 4.54 44.85 -3.90
N SER A 227 4.18 45.41 -5.07
CA SER A 227 3.64 44.72 -6.30
C SER A 227 2.26 44.02 -6.12
N GLU A 228 1.22 44.20 -6.95
CA GLU A 228 1.08 44.03 -8.43
C GLU A 228 1.18 42.55 -8.84
N ASP A 229 0.28 41.88 -9.58
CA ASP A 229 -1.03 42.19 -10.25
C ASP A 229 -1.69 40.80 -10.60
N GLN A 230 -2.97 40.48 -10.89
CA GLN A 230 -4.22 41.14 -11.35
C GLN A 230 -5.51 40.44 -10.81
N THR A 231 -6.69 40.99 -11.11
CA THR A 231 -8.04 40.36 -11.13
C THR A 231 -8.78 40.80 -12.42
N PRO A 232 -10.03 40.38 -12.77
CA PRO A 232 -10.98 39.39 -12.21
C PRO A 232 -11.09 38.15 -13.16
N ASP A 233 -12.14 37.35 -13.38
CA ASP A 233 -13.62 37.45 -13.24
C ASP A 233 -14.20 36.01 -13.39
N GLY A 234 -15.41 35.64 -12.95
CA GLY A 234 -16.49 36.39 -12.28
C GLY A 234 -17.52 35.43 -11.65
N LEU A 235 -18.54 35.96 -10.98
CA LEU A 235 -19.65 35.17 -10.44
C LEU A 235 -20.77 35.03 -11.48
N GLU A 236 -21.41 33.86 -11.53
CA GLU A 236 -22.87 33.77 -11.68
C GLU A 236 -23.46 32.91 -10.56
N LYS A 237 -24.77 33.05 -10.35
CA LYS A 237 -25.50 32.66 -9.14
C LYS A 237 -26.91 32.19 -9.55
N ASP A 238 -27.46 31.22 -8.80
CA ASP A 238 -28.89 30.94 -8.54
C ASP A 238 -29.07 29.42 -8.35
N GLU A 239 -29.99 28.83 -7.59
CA GLU A 239 -30.84 29.20 -6.43
C GLU A 239 -31.70 27.94 -6.15
N ALA A 240 -32.02 27.63 -4.88
CA ALA A 240 -33.07 26.71 -4.40
C ALA A 240 -33.26 25.29 -5.02
N GLY A 241 -33.04 24.24 -4.21
CA GLY A 241 -33.38 22.85 -4.57
C GLY A 241 -33.25 21.82 -3.43
N SER A 242 -34.01 21.96 -2.34
CA SER A 242 -33.81 21.20 -1.10
C SER A 242 -34.01 19.68 -1.20
N LYS A 243 -33.05 18.91 -0.64
CA LYS A 243 -33.34 17.73 0.19
C LYS A 243 -32.15 17.31 1.06
N GLU A 244 -32.45 16.83 2.26
CA GLU A 244 -31.48 16.41 3.28
C GLU A 244 -31.04 14.94 3.09
N GLY A 245 -29.79 14.63 3.42
CA GLY A 245 -29.18 13.28 3.42
C GLY A 245 -27.77 13.34 4.03
N GLU A 246 -27.32 12.29 4.73
CA GLU A 246 -26.13 12.35 5.61
C GLU A 246 -24.78 11.96 4.96
N GLU A 247 -23.70 12.37 5.64
CA GLU A 247 -22.26 12.10 5.47
C GLU A 247 -21.83 10.91 4.56
N GLY A 248 -20.98 11.16 3.56
CA GLY A 248 -20.07 10.14 2.99
C GLY A 248 -19.45 10.48 1.62
N GLU A 249 -18.15 10.18 1.43
CA GLU A 249 -17.63 9.83 0.10
C GLU A 249 -18.14 8.42 -0.21
N ASP A 250 -19.30 8.34 -0.86
CA ASP A 250 -20.02 7.09 -1.08
C ASP A 250 -19.32 6.26 -2.18
N VAL A 251 -18.38 5.40 -1.77
CA VAL A 251 -17.76 4.39 -2.64
C VAL A 251 -18.86 3.43 -3.09
N ALA A 252 -19.49 3.74 -4.22
CA ALA A 252 -20.73 3.14 -4.68
C ALA A 252 -20.70 1.61 -4.55
N VAL A 253 -21.49 1.09 -3.60
CA VAL A 253 -21.49 -0.33 -3.24
C VAL A 253 -22.42 -1.09 -4.18
N VAL A 254 -21.92 -2.19 -4.77
CA VAL A 254 -22.69 -2.95 -5.77
C VAL A 254 -23.98 -3.53 -5.15
N THR A 255 -25.12 -3.14 -5.70
CA THR A 255 -26.45 -3.57 -5.25
C THR A 255 -26.83 -4.96 -5.79
N ASP A 256 -27.73 -5.67 -5.12
CA ASP A 256 -28.08 -7.06 -5.49
C ASP A 256 -28.84 -7.13 -6.83
N SER A 257 -29.55 -6.05 -7.20
CA SER A 257 -30.16 -5.88 -8.52
C SER A 257 -29.11 -5.71 -9.62
N GLN A 258 -28.00 -5.02 -9.36
CA GLN A 258 -26.87 -4.93 -10.30
C GLN A 258 -26.20 -6.30 -10.49
N LEU A 259 -25.97 -7.05 -9.40
CA LEU A 259 -25.42 -8.42 -9.50
C LEU A 259 -26.35 -9.35 -10.31
N MET A 260 -27.67 -9.25 -10.13
CA MET A 260 -28.65 -10.02 -10.90
C MET A 260 -28.63 -9.64 -12.38
N ALA A 261 -28.59 -8.34 -12.71
CA ALA A 261 -28.51 -7.86 -14.09
C ALA A 261 -27.21 -8.25 -14.80
N ILE A 262 -26.10 -8.37 -14.07
CA ILE A 262 -24.83 -8.91 -14.58
C ILE A 262 -24.96 -10.42 -14.80
N ALA A 263 -25.45 -11.18 -13.82
CA ALA A 263 -25.57 -12.64 -13.90
C ALA A 263 -26.45 -13.10 -15.07
N GLU A 264 -27.56 -12.39 -15.35
CA GLU A 264 -28.44 -12.64 -16.50
C GLU A 264 -27.74 -12.41 -17.85
N ARG A 265 -26.82 -11.44 -17.93
CA ARG A 265 -26.15 -11.02 -19.18
C ARG A 265 -24.80 -11.68 -19.42
N LEU A 266 -24.13 -12.13 -18.36
CA LEU A 266 -22.80 -12.73 -18.39
C LEU A 266 -22.84 -14.19 -18.87
N GLY A 267 -23.87 -14.94 -18.45
CA GLY A 267 -24.04 -16.35 -18.78
C GLY A 267 -22.77 -17.18 -18.54
N SER A 268 -22.46 -18.09 -19.46
CA SER A 268 -21.29 -19.02 -19.40
C SER A 268 -19.92 -18.37 -19.22
N LYS A 269 -19.78 -17.04 -19.35
CA LYS A 269 -18.52 -16.32 -19.10
C LYS A 269 -18.22 -16.12 -17.60
N TRP A 270 -19.10 -16.55 -16.70
CA TRP A 270 -18.91 -16.39 -15.25
C TRP A 270 -17.61 -16.97 -14.72
N ARG A 271 -17.06 -18.04 -15.34
CA ARG A 271 -15.75 -18.60 -14.98
C ARG A 271 -14.60 -17.63 -15.28
N GLN A 272 -14.66 -16.89 -16.38
CA GLN A 272 -13.66 -15.86 -16.71
C GLN A 272 -13.74 -14.68 -15.73
N LEU A 273 -14.94 -14.36 -15.23
CA LEU A 273 -15.10 -13.37 -14.17
C LEU A 273 -14.58 -13.88 -12.83
N ALA A 274 -14.80 -15.15 -12.49
CA ALA A 274 -14.24 -15.75 -11.29
C ALA A 274 -12.70 -15.72 -11.29
N THR A 275 -12.03 -16.00 -12.42
CA THR A 275 -10.56 -15.95 -12.50
C THR A 275 -9.99 -14.53 -12.31
N GLU A 276 -10.60 -13.50 -12.91
CA GLU A 276 -10.16 -12.10 -12.69
C GLU A 276 -10.49 -11.61 -11.27
N LEU A 277 -11.62 -12.03 -10.70
CA LEU A 277 -11.94 -11.85 -9.28
C LEU A 277 -11.10 -12.75 -8.34
N SER A 278 -9.99 -13.33 -8.83
CA SER A 278 -8.97 -14.06 -8.08
C SER A 278 -9.44 -15.37 -7.41
N TYR A 279 -10.52 -15.98 -7.89
CA TYR A 279 -10.90 -17.34 -7.50
C TYR A 279 -10.00 -18.38 -8.16
N ALA A 280 -9.42 -19.26 -7.33
CA ALA A 280 -8.73 -20.47 -7.81
C ALA A 280 -9.72 -21.44 -8.50
N GLU A 281 -9.23 -22.17 -9.51
CA GLU A 281 -10.08 -23.06 -10.33
C GLU A 281 -10.80 -24.14 -9.49
N ASP A 282 -10.12 -24.67 -8.46
CA ASP A 282 -10.69 -25.65 -7.50
C ASP A 282 -11.92 -25.13 -6.75
N ASN A 283 -12.05 -23.80 -6.57
CA ASN A 283 -13.20 -23.18 -5.92
C ASN A 283 -14.36 -22.92 -6.90
N MET A 284 -14.10 -22.81 -8.21
CA MET A 284 -15.16 -22.56 -9.21
C MET A 284 -16.19 -23.71 -9.26
N ALA A 285 -15.75 -24.95 -9.02
CA ALA A 285 -16.61 -26.13 -8.97
C ALA A 285 -17.68 -26.08 -7.86
N GLN A 286 -17.53 -25.20 -6.86
CA GLN A 286 -18.51 -25.03 -5.77
C GLN A 286 -19.70 -24.14 -6.18
N PHE A 287 -19.56 -23.34 -7.24
CA PHE A 287 -20.60 -22.46 -7.77
C PHE A 287 -21.27 -23.01 -9.04
N GLU A 288 -20.82 -24.16 -9.54
CA GLU A 288 -21.29 -24.76 -10.78
C GLU A 288 -22.65 -25.46 -10.60
N ASN A 289 -23.72 -24.84 -11.12
CA ASN A 289 -25.06 -25.37 -11.11
C ASN A 289 -25.42 -25.95 -12.50
N PRO A 290 -25.72 -27.26 -12.63
CA PRO A 290 -25.98 -27.89 -13.93
C PRO A 290 -27.25 -27.39 -14.62
N ASP A 291 -28.18 -26.75 -13.90
CA ASP A 291 -29.46 -26.29 -14.45
C ASP A 291 -29.39 -24.86 -15.02
N SER A 292 -28.40 -24.02 -14.64
CA SER A 292 -28.19 -22.70 -15.25
C SER A 292 -26.81 -22.06 -14.96
N ASP A 293 -26.20 -21.51 -16.01
CA ASP A 293 -25.07 -20.59 -15.89
C ASP A 293 -25.42 -19.29 -15.14
N THR A 294 -26.66 -18.81 -15.22
CA THR A 294 -27.05 -17.53 -14.58
C THR A 294 -27.17 -17.66 -13.06
N THR A 295 -27.61 -18.81 -12.55
CA THR A 295 -27.61 -19.08 -11.10
C THR A 295 -26.20 -19.35 -10.60
N SER A 296 -25.35 -19.97 -11.42
CA SER A 296 -23.91 -20.15 -11.14
C SER A 296 -23.20 -18.79 -11.00
N ALA A 297 -23.42 -17.90 -11.98
CA ALA A 297 -22.90 -16.53 -11.98
C ALA A 297 -23.37 -15.72 -10.76
N LEU A 298 -24.68 -15.76 -10.45
CA LEU A 298 -25.24 -15.05 -9.31
C LEU A 298 -24.67 -15.58 -7.99
N SER A 299 -24.53 -16.90 -7.84
CA SER A 299 -23.99 -17.52 -6.62
C SER A 299 -22.54 -17.11 -6.36
N MET A 300 -21.70 -17.08 -7.40
CA MET A 300 -20.32 -16.60 -7.31
C MET A 300 -20.28 -15.11 -6.95
N LEU A 301 -21.08 -14.27 -7.61
CA LEU A 301 -21.13 -12.82 -7.35
C LEU A 301 -21.65 -12.47 -5.94
N SER A 302 -22.65 -13.19 -5.44
CA SER A 302 -23.14 -13.03 -4.07
C SER A 302 -22.10 -13.49 -3.04
N HIS A 303 -21.33 -14.53 -3.33
CA HIS A 303 -20.23 -14.98 -2.47
C HIS A 303 -19.06 -13.98 -2.46
N TRP A 304 -18.69 -13.41 -3.62
CA TRP A 304 -17.72 -12.32 -3.73
C TRP A 304 -18.10 -11.12 -2.88
N LYS A 305 -19.36 -10.66 -3.01
CA LYS A 305 -19.90 -9.55 -2.20
C LYS A 305 -19.91 -9.84 -0.69
N ALA A 306 -20.07 -11.10 -0.30
CA ALA A 306 -20.07 -11.50 1.10
C ALA A 306 -18.65 -11.67 1.70
N ASN A 307 -17.65 -12.01 0.88
CA ASN A 307 -16.29 -12.31 1.34
C ASN A 307 -15.41 -11.06 1.48
N ASP A 308 -15.55 -10.09 0.57
CA ASP A 308 -14.67 -8.91 0.50
C ASP A 308 -15.43 -7.57 0.67
N PRO A 309 -16.03 -7.28 1.84
CA PRO A 309 -16.81 -6.05 2.10
C PRO A 309 -16.00 -4.74 2.07
N GLY A 310 -14.70 -4.81 1.78
CA GLY A 310 -13.83 -3.66 1.52
C GLY A 310 -13.37 -3.52 0.05
N ARG A 311 -13.88 -4.35 -0.86
CA ARG A 311 -13.63 -4.31 -2.32
C ARG A 311 -14.93 -4.40 -3.15
N THR A 312 -16.07 -4.24 -2.52
CA THR A 312 -17.41 -4.26 -3.13
C THR A 312 -17.75 -2.97 -3.90
N SER A 313 -16.74 -2.30 -4.45
CA SER A 313 -16.91 -1.08 -5.24
C SER A 313 -17.46 -1.39 -6.63
N VAL A 314 -18.25 -0.46 -7.16
CA VAL A 314 -18.70 -0.47 -8.56
C VAL A 314 -17.51 -0.43 -9.53
N SER A 315 -16.43 0.30 -9.20
CA SER A 315 -15.26 0.44 -10.07
C SER A 315 -14.49 -0.88 -10.22
N ASP A 316 -14.17 -1.59 -9.14
CA ASP A 316 -13.48 -2.89 -9.16
C ASP A 316 -14.18 -3.90 -10.10
N LEU A 317 -15.51 -4.05 -9.95
CA LEU A 317 -16.27 -4.98 -10.78
C LEU A 317 -16.41 -4.48 -12.22
N SER A 318 -16.53 -3.17 -12.44
CA SER A 318 -16.52 -2.59 -13.79
C SER A 318 -15.20 -2.86 -14.54
N VAL A 319 -14.06 -2.82 -13.83
CA VAL A 319 -12.73 -3.12 -14.39
C VAL A 319 -12.63 -4.59 -14.76
N ALA A 320 -13.02 -5.51 -13.87
CA ALA A 320 -13.05 -6.94 -14.17
C ALA A 320 -13.93 -7.25 -15.41
N LEU A 321 -15.11 -6.63 -15.52
CA LEU A 321 -15.96 -6.76 -16.72
C LEU A 321 -15.33 -6.14 -17.98
N LYS A 322 -14.58 -5.04 -17.87
CA LYS A 322 -13.87 -4.41 -19.00
C LYS A 322 -12.75 -5.34 -19.54
N GLU A 323 -11.93 -5.94 -18.67
CA GLU A 323 -10.85 -6.88 -19.06
C GLU A 323 -11.37 -8.14 -19.78
N ILE A 324 -12.51 -8.70 -19.37
CA ILE A 324 -13.13 -9.87 -20.02
C ILE A 324 -13.88 -9.48 -21.32
N GLY A 325 -13.68 -8.25 -21.81
CA GLY A 325 -14.33 -7.72 -23.00
C GLY A 325 -15.85 -7.60 -22.87
N GLN A 326 -16.37 -7.52 -21.63
CA GLN A 326 -17.79 -7.34 -21.33
C GLN A 326 -18.10 -5.89 -20.90
N ALA A 327 -17.33 -4.92 -21.42
CA ALA A 327 -17.52 -3.49 -21.19
C ALA A 327 -18.98 -3.02 -21.46
N ALA A 328 -19.67 -3.62 -22.43
CA ALA A 328 -21.09 -3.34 -22.70
C ALA A 328 -22.06 -3.79 -21.59
N ILE A 329 -21.67 -4.75 -20.74
CA ILE A 329 -22.41 -5.11 -19.52
C ILE A 329 -22.10 -4.09 -18.41
N ALA A 330 -20.84 -3.71 -18.24
CA ALA A 330 -20.43 -2.68 -17.27
C ALA A 330 -21.15 -1.34 -17.53
N ALA A 331 -21.09 -0.82 -18.76
CA ALA A 331 -21.76 0.42 -19.15
C ALA A 331 -23.30 0.36 -18.98
N PHE A 332 -23.93 -0.80 -19.22
CA PHE A 332 -25.36 -0.98 -19.01
C PHE A 332 -25.79 -1.00 -17.53
N VAL A 333 -24.93 -1.48 -16.63
CA VAL A 333 -25.27 -1.72 -15.20
C VAL A 333 -24.76 -0.60 -14.29
N PHE A 334 -23.71 0.11 -14.69
CA PHE A 334 -23.05 1.16 -13.91
C PHE A 334 -22.99 2.52 -14.60
N GLY A 335 -23.36 2.62 -15.88
CA GLY A 335 -23.10 3.79 -16.72
C GLY A 335 -21.65 3.83 -17.22
N ASP A 336 -21.34 4.80 -18.09
CA ASP A 336 -19.97 5.05 -18.53
C ASP A 336 -19.19 5.77 -17.42
N THR A 337 -18.65 4.97 -16.49
CA THR A 337 -17.62 5.40 -15.54
C THR A 337 -16.27 5.56 -16.25
N ASP A 338 -16.18 6.63 -17.03
CA ASP A 338 -14.92 7.14 -17.60
C ASP A 338 -14.20 8.03 -16.56
N GLU A 339 -13.73 7.40 -15.48
CA GLU A 339 -12.76 8.01 -14.56
C GLU A 339 -11.38 8.10 -15.24
N ASN A 340 -11.24 9.03 -16.19
CA ASN A 340 -9.96 9.40 -16.78
C ASN A 340 -9.96 10.85 -17.30
N ALA A 341 -10.28 11.79 -16.41
CA ALA A 341 -10.19 13.24 -16.58
C ALA A 341 -9.49 13.86 -15.36
#